data_AF-A0A7V0IH65-F1
#
_entry.id   AF-A0A7V0IH65-F1
#
_cell.length_a   1.000
_cell.length_b   1.000
_cell.length_c   1.000
_cell.angle_alpha   90.00
_cell.angle_beta   90.00
_cell.angle_gamma   90.00
#
_symmetry.space_group_name_H-M   'P 1'
#
loop_
_entity.id
_entity.type
_entity.pdbx_description
1 polymer ?
#
loop_
_entity_poly.entity_id
_entity_poly.type
_entity_poly.pdbx_seq_one_letter_code
_entity_poly.pdbx_strand_id
1 'polypeptide(L)'
;QVTLGEMILKSNASKIRYLAEGEVLAGFAGAAADGLALLGRFEEKLAEHNDLLRAAVELAKDWRTDKYLRRLEAELAVLDTQRALILTGAGDILEPEDGIVAIGSGSGYALAAARAMLRFGKKMDIGEIAKKSVEIAAEICIYTNLNIKVLELK
;
A
#
# COMPACT_ATOMS: atom_id res chain seq x y z
N GLN A 1 -4.73 -0.37 12.30
CA GLN A 1 -4.50 -1.20 13.50
C GLN A 1 -3.16 -1.93 13.44
N VAL A 2 -2.49 -2.13 14.59
CA VAL A 2 -1.36 -3.05 14.77
C VAL A 2 -1.77 -4.08 15.82
N THR A 3 -1.74 -5.34 15.43
CA THR A 3 -2.15 -6.47 16.27
C THR A 3 -0.95 -7.41 16.45
N LEU A 4 -0.74 -7.90 17.66
CA LEU A 4 0.22 -8.96 17.97
C LEU A 4 -0.55 -10.15 18.53
N GLY A 5 -0.55 -11.26 17.79
CA GLY A 5 -1.48 -12.37 18.06
C GLY A 5 -2.92 -11.86 17.95
N GLU A 6 -3.66 -11.92 19.06
CA GLU A 6 -5.05 -11.47 19.16
C GLU A 6 -5.21 -10.11 19.86
N MET A 7 -4.10 -9.47 20.25
CA MET A 7 -4.11 -8.24 21.03
C MET A 7 -3.82 -7.01 20.17
N ILE A 8 -4.66 -5.98 20.28
CA ILE A 8 -4.42 -4.68 19.65
C ILE A 8 -3.35 -3.93 20.45
N LEU A 9 -2.17 -3.72 19.85
CA LEU A 9 -1.08 -2.96 20.48
C LEU A 9 -1.12 -1.47 20.16
N LYS A 10 -1.54 -1.10 18.95
CA LYS A 10 -1.60 0.29 18.50
C LYS A 10 -2.74 0.51 17.52
N SER A 11 -3.63 1.43 17.84
CA SER A 11 -4.80 1.75 17.02
C SER A 11 -4.53 2.81 15.95
N ASN A 12 -3.58 3.73 16.17
CA ASN A 12 -3.33 4.94 15.37
C ASN A 12 -2.03 4.91 14.54
N ALA A 13 -1.57 3.72 14.12
CA ALA A 13 -0.39 3.61 13.27
C ALA A 13 -0.65 4.23 11.88
N SER A 14 0.34 4.95 11.36
CA SER A 14 0.33 5.47 9.98
C SER A 14 1.28 4.60 9.15
N LYS A 15 0.74 3.91 8.14
CA LYS A 15 1.52 3.03 7.25
C LYS A 15 1.58 3.54 5.80
N ILE A 16 1.13 4.78 5.60
CA ILE A 16 1.14 5.48 4.31
C ILE A 16 2.00 6.74 4.43
N ARG A 17 2.64 7.14 3.34
CA ARG A 17 3.44 8.36 3.23
C ARG A 17 3.61 8.82 1.79
N TYR A 18 4.01 10.07 1.65
CA TYR A 18 4.57 10.62 0.42
C TYR A 18 6.02 10.21 0.25
N LEU A 19 6.43 9.98 -0.99
CA LEU A 19 7.81 9.83 -1.46
C LEU A 19 8.02 10.78 -2.65
N ALA A 20 9.26 10.90 -3.13
CA ALA A 20 9.61 11.69 -4.32
C ALA A 20 8.99 13.11 -4.27
N GLU A 21 9.26 13.84 -3.19
CA GLU A 21 8.75 15.20 -2.97
C GLU A 21 7.21 15.37 -3.07
N GLY A 22 6.46 14.29 -2.88
CA GLY A 22 5.00 14.29 -2.94
C GLY A 22 4.41 13.82 -4.26
N GLU A 23 5.22 13.37 -5.21
CA GLU A 23 4.75 12.83 -6.50
C GLU A 23 4.30 11.37 -6.41
N VAL A 24 4.77 10.63 -5.39
CA VAL A 24 4.44 9.22 -5.18
C VAL A 24 3.82 9.02 -3.81
N LEU A 25 2.74 8.23 -3.76
CA LEU A 25 2.19 7.69 -2.54
C LEU A 25 2.66 6.25 -2.36
N ALA A 26 3.08 5.92 -1.15
CA ALA A 26 3.50 4.58 -0.80
C ALA A 26 2.93 4.15 0.55
N GLY A 27 2.59 2.87 0.65
CA GLY A 27 2.20 2.23 1.89
C GLY A 27 2.70 0.80 1.97
N PHE A 28 2.68 0.24 3.18
CA PHE A 28 3.11 -1.14 3.41
C PHE A 28 2.17 -1.90 4.35
N ALA A 29 2.14 -3.21 4.18
CA ALA A 29 1.49 -4.17 5.08
C ALA A 29 2.52 -5.21 5.52
N GLY A 30 2.64 -5.45 6.83
CA GLY A 30 3.67 -6.31 7.41
C GLY A 30 4.31 -5.69 8.63
N ALA A 31 5.48 -6.21 9.01
CA ALA A 31 6.26 -5.69 10.13
C ALA A 31 6.74 -4.25 9.82
N ALA A 32 6.77 -3.40 10.85
CA ALA A 32 7.14 -2.00 10.67
C ALA A 32 8.61 -1.84 10.21
N ALA A 33 9.51 -2.68 10.73
CA ALA A 33 10.92 -2.65 10.32
C ALA A 33 11.09 -2.99 8.84
N ASP A 34 10.45 -4.07 8.38
CA ASP A 34 10.46 -4.53 6.99
C ASP A 34 9.92 -3.44 6.05
N GLY A 35 8.73 -2.93 6.34
CA GLY A 35 8.10 -1.90 5.52
C GLY A 35 8.93 -0.62 5.43
N LEU A 36 9.49 -0.16 6.55
CA LEU A 36 10.35 1.04 6.54
C LEU A 36 11.66 0.81 5.78
N ALA A 37 12.27 -0.37 5.90
CA ALA A 37 13.48 -0.71 5.15
C ALA A 37 13.22 -0.74 3.64
N LEU A 38 12.12 -1.37 3.22
CA LEU A 38 11.73 -1.47 1.81
C LEU A 38 11.36 -0.11 1.22
N LEU A 39 10.63 0.73 1.96
CA LEU A 39 10.30 2.08 1.52
C LEU A 39 11.56 2.95 1.39
N GLY A 40 12.52 2.83 2.30
CA GLY A 40 13.80 3.54 2.17
C GLY A 40 14.56 3.13 0.91
N ARG A 41 14.61 1.82 0.62
CA ARG A 41 15.20 1.31 -0.63
C ARG A 41 14.43 1.76 -1.87
N PHE A 42 13.10 1.79 -1.80
CA PHE A 42 12.28 2.24 -2.91
C PHE A 42 12.52 3.72 -3.24
N GLU A 43 12.67 4.56 -2.22
CA GLU A 43 12.98 5.98 -2.37
C GLU A 43 14.34 6.22 -3.03
N GLU A 44 15.36 5.42 -2.69
CA GLU A 44 16.64 5.40 -3.42
C GLU A 44 16.44 5.08 -4.92
N LYS A 45 15.63 4.07 -5.25
CA LYS A 45 15.35 3.70 -6.65
C LYS A 45 14.54 4.74 -7.42
N LEU A 46 13.61 5.41 -6.75
CA LEU A 46 12.86 6.53 -7.34
C LEU A 46 13.80 7.67 -7.71
N ALA A 47 14.73 8.04 -6.81
CA ALA A 47 15.71 9.09 -7.07
C ALA A 47 16.67 8.74 -8.23
N GLU A 48 17.00 7.45 -8.41
CA GLU A 48 17.88 6.97 -9.49
C GLU A 48 17.20 6.97 -10.87
N HIS A 49 15.88 6.70 -10.93
CA HIS A 49 15.20 6.38 -12.19
C HIS A 49 14.09 7.34 -12.60
N ASN A 50 13.54 8.13 -11.66
CA ASN A 50 12.43 9.06 -11.88
C ASN A 50 11.24 8.46 -12.66
N ASP A 51 10.98 7.17 -12.46
CA ASP A 51 9.91 6.40 -13.08
C ASP A 51 9.45 5.31 -12.10
N LEU A 52 8.15 5.29 -11.77
CA LEU A 52 7.59 4.42 -10.73
C LEU A 52 7.78 2.94 -11.07
N LEU A 53 7.49 2.54 -12.31
CA LEU A 53 7.59 1.15 -12.73
C LEU A 53 9.05 0.70 -12.76
N ARG A 54 9.96 1.54 -13.24
CA ARG A 54 11.39 1.24 -13.27
C ARG A 54 11.94 1.10 -11.85
N ALA A 55 11.60 2.02 -10.96
CA ALA A 55 12.00 1.93 -9.56
C ALA A 55 11.47 0.64 -8.90
N ALA A 56 10.23 0.24 -9.22
CA ALA A 56 9.65 -1.00 -8.72
C ALA A 56 10.39 -2.24 -9.24
N VAL A 57 10.77 -2.24 -10.53
CA VAL A 57 11.57 -3.32 -11.14
C VAL A 57 12.95 -3.44 -10.49
N GLU A 58 13.64 -2.33 -10.27
CA GLU A 58 14.97 -2.38 -9.64
C GLU A 58 14.89 -2.76 -8.16
N LEU A 59 13.87 -2.28 -7.42
CA LEU A 59 13.63 -2.75 -6.06
C LEU A 59 13.35 -4.25 -6.02
N ALA A 60 12.49 -4.77 -6.91
CA ALA A 60 12.16 -6.20 -6.92
C ALA A 60 13.40 -7.08 -7.20
N LYS A 61 14.32 -6.62 -8.07
CA LYS A 61 15.60 -7.29 -8.29
C LYS A 61 16.46 -7.29 -7.03
N ASP A 62 16.63 -6.14 -6.39
CA ASP A 62 17.40 -6.03 -5.14
C ASP A 62 16.77 -6.88 -4.04
N TRP A 63 15.44 -6.85 -3.92
CA TRP A 63 14.69 -7.63 -2.94
C TRP A 63 14.92 -9.13 -3.11
N ARG A 64 15.01 -9.62 -4.35
CA ARG A 64 15.29 -11.05 -4.64
C ARG A 64 16.76 -11.43 -4.56
N THR A 65 17.69 -10.51 -4.69
CA THR A 65 19.12 -10.82 -4.78
C THR A 65 19.87 -10.54 -3.48
N ASP A 66 19.48 -9.50 -2.75
CA ASP A 66 20.07 -9.16 -1.47
C ASP A 66 19.77 -10.22 -0.39
N LYS A 67 20.75 -10.50 0.46
CA LYS A 67 20.67 -11.55 1.49
C LYS A 67 19.69 -11.19 2.61
N TYR A 68 19.55 -9.90 2.93
CA TYR A 68 18.71 -9.42 4.01
C TYR A 68 17.30 -9.10 3.51
N LEU A 69 17.16 -8.45 2.36
CA LEU A 69 15.85 -8.07 1.83
C LEU A 69 14.94 -9.28 1.56
N ARG A 70 15.49 -10.41 1.09
CA ARG A 70 14.73 -11.65 0.86
C ARG A 70 14.01 -12.22 2.09
N ARG A 71 14.36 -11.77 3.29
CA ARG A 71 13.72 -12.20 4.55
C ARG A 71 12.57 -11.30 4.96
N LEU A 72 12.38 -10.17 4.29
CA LEU A 72 11.32 -9.22 4.59
C LEU A 72 10.02 -9.73 3.98
N GLU A 73 8.98 -9.82 4.80
CA GLU A 73 7.69 -10.41 4.42
C GLU A 73 6.61 -9.34 4.15
N ALA A 74 6.97 -8.06 4.24
CA ALA A 74 6.03 -6.98 3.99
C ALA A 74 5.64 -6.89 2.50
N GLU A 75 4.42 -6.42 2.25
CA GLU A 75 3.92 -6.01 0.94
C GLU A 75 4.02 -4.49 0.83
N LEU A 76 4.30 -3.98 -0.36
CA LEU A 76 4.20 -2.56 -0.68
C LEU A 76 3.06 -2.29 -1.65
N ALA A 77 2.39 -1.16 -1.46
CA ALA A 77 1.50 -0.55 -2.44
C ALA A 77 2.05 0.83 -2.76
N VAL A 78 2.34 1.10 -4.02
CA VAL A 78 2.94 2.35 -4.48
C VAL A 78 2.18 2.88 -5.69
N LEU A 79 1.96 4.19 -5.77
CA LEU A 79 1.21 4.79 -6.86
C LEU A 79 1.66 6.22 -7.15
N ASP A 80 1.55 6.63 -8.40
CA ASP A 80 1.64 8.00 -8.88
C ASP A 80 0.34 8.38 -9.60
N THR A 81 0.33 9.49 -10.35
CA THR A 81 -0.86 9.93 -11.11
C THR A 81 -1.18 9.05 -12.33
N GLN A 82 -0.30 8.14 -12.71
CA GLN A 82 -0.42 7.30 -13.89
C GLN A 82 -0.66 5.82 -13.55
N ARG A 83 -0.06 5.31 -12.47
CA ARG A 83 0.01 3.87 -12.17
C ARG A 83 -0.16 3.59 -10.69
N ALA A 84 -0.68 2.39 -10.40
CA ALA A 84 -0.73 1.84 -9.06
C ALA A 84 -0.20 0.40 -9.08
N LEU A 85 0.78 0.11 -8.22
CA LEU A 85 1.54 -1.13 -8.20
C LEU A 85 1.50 -1.77 -6.81
N ILE A 86 1.47 -3.10 -6.78
CA ILE A 86 1.74 -3.92 -5.60
C ILE A 86 3.07 -4.62 -5.80
N LEU A 87 3.93 -4.57 -4.78
CA LEU A 87 5.21 -5.29 -4.75
C LEU A 87 5.22 -6.26 -3.57
N THR A 88 5.70 -7.48 -3.83
CA THR A 88 5.77 -8.55 -2.82
C THR A 88 7.19 -9.04 -2.61
N GLY A 89 7.45 -9.68 -1.46
CA GLY A 89 8.74 -10.33 -1.17
C GLY A 89 9.11 -11.50 -2.09
N ALA A 90 8.16 -12.00 -2.89
CA ALA A 90 8.44 -12.96 -3.97
C ALA A 90 9.07 -12.29 -5.22
N GLY A 91 9.12 -10.96 -5.22
CA GLY A 91 9.56 -10.12 -6.34
C GLY A 91 8.50 -9.97 -7.43
N ASP A 92 7.22 -10.13 -7.08
CA ASP A 92 6.12 -9.83 -7.99
C ASP A 92 5.90 -8.33 -8.07
N ILE A 93 5.56 -7.84 -9.26
CA ILE A 93 5.13 -6.46 -9.53
C ILE A 93 3.79 -6.57 -10.22
N LEU A 94 2.73 -6.14 -9.55
CA LEU A 94 1.35 -6.33 -9.99
C LEU A 94 0.71 -4.97 -10.24
N GLU A 95 0.25 -4.73 -11.47
CA GLU A 95 -0.50 -3.54 -11.89
C GLU A 95 -1.94 -3.95 -12.22
N PRO A 96 -2.92 -3.66 -11.36
CA PRO A 96 -4.32 -3.98 -11.63
C PRO A 96 -4.89 -3.15 -12.78
N GLU A 97 -5.67 -3.78 -13.67
CA GLU A 97 -6.30 -3.11 -14.82
C GLU A 97 -7.27 -1.98 -14.43
N ASP A 98 -7.86 -2.06 -13.24
CA ASP A 98 -8.78 -1.05 -12.72
C ASP A 98 -8.10 0.05 -11.91
N GLY A 99 -6.77 0.00 -11.77
CA GLY A 99 -5.98 1.00 -11.05
C GLY A 99 -6.20 1.01 -9.53
N ILE A 100 -6.87 0.00 -8.96
CA ILE A 100 -7.16 -0.07 -7.52
C ILE A 100 -6.26 -1.10 -6.86
N VAL A 101 -5.41 -0.65 -5.94
CA VAL A 101 -4.54 -1.52 -5.13
C VAL A 101 -5.02 -1.56 -3.69
N ALA A 102 -4.93 -2.73 -3.06
CA ALA A 102 -5.20 -2.93 -1.64
C ALA A 102 -4.30 -4.04 -1.11
N ILE A 103 -3.70 -3.82 0.07
CA ILE A 103 -2.76 -4.75 0.71
C ILE A 103 -3.12 -4.97 2.19
N GLY A 104 -2.60 -6.03 2.79
CA GLY A 104 -2.84 -6.38 4.20
C GLY A 104 -4.17 -7.08 4.47
N SER A 105 -4.49 -7.26 5.76
CA SER A 105 -5.55 -8.16 6.25
C SER A 105 -6.98 -7.79 5.83
N GLY A 106 -7.26 -6.50 5.63
CA GLY A 106 -8.57 -6.00 5.19
C GLY A 106 -8.70 -5.81 3.68
N SER A 107 -7.68 -6.15 2.90
CA SER A 107 -7.54 -5.77 1.49
C SER A 107 -8.70 -6.24 0.63
N GLY A 108 -9.12 -7.51 0.74
CA GLY A 108 -10.20 -8.07 -0.06
C GLY A 108 -11.53 -7.36 0.14
N TYR A 109 -11.86 -7.00 1.39
CA TYR A 109 -13.09 -6.26 1.71
C TYR A 109 -13.05 -4.84 1.17
N ALA A 110 -11.93 -4.14 1.38
CA ALA A 110 -11.75 -2.77 0.89
C ALA A 110 -11.79 -2.73 -0.65
N LEU A 111 -11.10 -3.65 -1.31
CA LEU A 111 -11.04 -3.73 -2.77
C LEU A 111 -12.43 -3.98 -3.37
N ALA A 112 -13.20 -4.92 -2.80
CA ALA A 112 -14.56 -5.18 -3.23
C ALA A 112 -15.48 -3.95 -3.06
N ALA A 113 -15.38 -3.28 -1.91
CA ALA A 113 -16.14 -2.06 -1.62
C ALA A 113 -15.80 -0.90 -2.58
N ALA A 114 -14.50 -0.64 -2.79
CA ALA A 114 -14.03 0.40 -3.72
C ALA A 114 -14.52 0.14 -5.15
N ARG A 115 -14.39 -1.10 -5.63
CA ARG A 115 -14.89 -1.52 -6.95
C ARG A 115 -16.40 -1.33 -7.09
N ALA A 116 -17.17 -1.69 -6.06
CA ALA A 116 -18.61 -1.52 -6.06
C ALA A 116 -19.00 -0.03 -6.10
N MET A 117 -18.35 0.82 -5.31
CA MET A 117 -18.59 2.26 -5.30
C MET A 117 -18.25 2.92 -6.64
N LEU A 118 -17.13 2.54 -7.27
CA LEU A 118 -16.75 3.08 -8.57
C LEU A 118 -17.69 2.62 -9.71
N ARG A 119 -18.22 1.39 -9.65
CA ARG A 119 -19.09 0.84 -10.69
C ARG A 119 -20.54 1.28 -10.57
N PHE A 120 -21.06 1.35 -9.34
CA PHE A 120 -22.50 1.51 -9.09
C PHE A 120 -22.84 2.67 -8.15
N GLY A 121 -21.84 3.29 -7.53
CA GLY A 121 -22.03 4.40 -6.61
C GLY A 121 -22.41 5.70 -7.31
N LYS A 122 -22.85 6.67 -6.51
CA LYS A 122 -22.97 8.06 -6.96
C LYS A 122 -21.58 8.64 -7.20
N LYS A 123 -21.49 9.74 -7.96
CA LYS A 123 -20.24 10.51 -8.08
C LYS A 123 -19.74 10.86 -6.68
N MET A 124 -18.56 10.36 -6.37
CA MET A 124 -17.85 10.55 -5.11
C MET A 124 -16.40 10.89 -5.42
N ASP A 125 -15.78 11.61 -4.52
CA ASP A 125 -14.36 11.88 -4.61
C ASP A 125 -13.52 10.60 -4.36
N ILE A 126 -12.35 10.50 -5.00
CA ILE A 126 -11.50 9.30 -4.91
C ILE A 126 -11.00 9.09 -3.47
N GLY A 127 -10.64 10.17 -2.76
CA GLY A 127 -10.25 10.10 -1.36
C GLY A 127 -11.40 9.62 -0.47
N GLU A 128 -12.64 10.01 -0.78
CA GLU A 128 -13.83 9.52 -0.09
C GLU A 128 -14.07 8.03 -0.35
N ILE A 129 -13.89 7.55 -1.59
CA ILE A 129 -14.00 6.13 -1.93
C ILE A 129 -12.92 5.31 -1.21
N ALA A 130 -11.67 5.79 -1.19
CA ALA A 130 -10.58 5.15 -0.46
C ALA A 130 -10.88 5.07 1.05
N LYS A 131 -11.43 6.14 1.63
CA LYS A 131 -11.83 6.16 3.04
C LYS A 131 -12.96 5.15 3.33
N LYS A 132 -14.08 5.26 2.60
CA LYS A 132 -15.27 4.43 2.86
C LYS A 132 -15.05 2.95 2.59
N SER A 133 -14.20 2.61 1.62
CA SER A 133 -13.82 1.21 1.37
C SER A 133 -13.07 0.61 2.56
N VAL A 134 -12.16 1.36 3.19
CA VAL A 134 -11.47 0.93 4.41
C VAL A 134 -12.41 0.94 5.63
N GLU A 135 -13.38 1.86 5.71
CA GLU A 135 -14.42 1.83 6.74
C GLU A 135 -15.22 0.52 6.70
N ILE A 136 -15.67 0.10 5.51
CA ILE A 136 -16.36 -1.20 5.34
C ILE A 136 -15.43 -2.36 5.72
N ALA A 137 -14.15 -2.31 5.33
CA ALA A 137 -13.19 -3.33 5.75
C ALA A 137 -12.99 -3.39 7.27
N ALA A 138 -13.04 -2.25 7.97
CA ALA A 138 -12.93 -2.17 9.42
C ALA A 138 -14.16 -2.71 10.16
N GLU A 139 -15.33 -2.73 9.52
CA GLU A 139 -16.55 -3.33 10.09
C GLU A 139 -16.55 -4.86 10.00
N ILE A 140 -15.74 -5.43 9.11
CA ILE A 140 -15.71 -6.88 8.82
C ILE A 140 -14.42 -7.54 9.34
N CYS A 141 -13.26 -6.93 9.10
CA CYS A 141 -11.96 -7.50 9.40
C CYS A 141 -11.53 -7.12 10.82
N ILE A 142 -11.39 -8.12 11.71
CA ILE A 142 -10.92 -7.95 13.09
C ILE A 142 -9.52 -7.34 13.23
N TYR A 143 -8.76 -7.28 12.13
CA TYR A 143 -7.40 -6.71 12.06
C TYR A 143 -7.36 -5.31 11.43
N THR A 144 -8.50 -4.71 11.09
CA THR A 144 -8.64 -3.38 10.50
C THR A 144 -9.54 -2.53 11.39
N ASN A 145 -9.28 -1.22 11.53
CA ASN A 145 -10.07 -0.35 12.41
C ASN A 145 -10.40 1.00 11.78
N LEU A 146 -11.31 1.73 12.42
CA LEU A 146 -11.82 3.04 11.95
C LEU A 146 -10.85 4.21 12.14
N ASN A 147 -9.61 3.97 12.58
CA ASN A 147 -8.57 5.00 12.64
C ASN A 147 -7.90 5.13 11.26
N ILE A 148 -8.60 5.78 10.34
CA ILE A 148 -8.25 5.84 8.92
C ILE A 148 -7.59 7.19 8.60
N LYS A 149 -6.49 7.14 7.86
CA LYS A 149 -5.83 8.31 7.28
C LYS A 149 -5.88 8.19 5.76
N VAL A 150 -6.09 9.32 5.10
CA VAL A 150 -6.12 9.43 3.63
C VAL A 150 -5.05 10.43 3.23
N LEU A 151 -4.29 10.08 2.20
CA LEU A 151 -3.37 10.98 1.51
C LEU A 151 -3.79 11.03 0.04
N GLU A 152 -3.62 12.20 -0.57
CA GLU A 152 -3.94 12.44 -1.98
C GLU A 152 -2.74 13.08 -2.66
N LEU A 153 -2.50 12.67 -3.91
CA LEU A 153 -1.60 13.36 -4.82
C LEU A 153 -2.28 14.65 -5.31
N LYS A 154 -1.49 15.67 -5.60
CA LYS A 154 -1.98 16.94 -6.14
C LYS A 154 -2.17 16.90 -7.65
#